data_AF-A0A932KGJ5-F1
#
_entry.id   AF-A0A932KGJ5-F1
#
_cell.length_a   1.000
_cell.length_b   1.000
_cell.length_c   1.000
_cell.angle_alpha   90.00
_cell.angle_beta   90.00
_cell.angle_gamma   90.00
#
_symmetry.space_group_name_H-M   'P 1'
#
loop_
_entity.id
_entity.type
_entity.pdbx_description
1 polymer ?
#
loop_
_entity_poly.entity_id
_entity_poly.type
_entity_poly.pdbx_seq_one_letter_code
_entity_poly.pdbx_strand_id
1 'polypeptide(L)'
;MKKRIKLVLETTFMMSILTLVPVVSQAHALTNMDTASDQTAESKTVLADRIKERKAELKIKLTTLEQSRLKSKCKNGQVSVNNLSGRIQGLQTSRNNIYDNLTNQLTKLVTKLKDHNVDTTTLDPQITTLKGMITTFKTDMAAYKETVADLGTMDCAADPTGFKASLETARVSRAKLAKDAADIKTYINGTIKPTLVQIRMQLSTTEKHKENE
;
A
#
# COMPACT_ATOMS: atom_id res chain seq x y z
N MET A 1 -9.53 11.30 -46.30
CA MET A 1 -10.64 12.28 -46.34
C MET A 1 -11.92 11.59 -46.81
N LYS A 2 -12.96 11.52 -45.97
CA LYS A 2 -14.39 11.61 -46.34
C LYS A 2 -15.21 11.48 -45.06
N LYS A 3 -15.76 12.61 -44.61
CA LYS A 3 -16.75 12.76 -43.53
C LYS A 3 -18.13 12.31 -44.02
N ARG A 4 -18.99 11.90 -43.07
CA ARG A 4 -20.37 12.40 -42.77
C ARG A 4 -21.08 11.34 -41.91
N ILE A 5 -21.30 11.59 -40.61
CA ILE A 5 -22.45 12.26 -39.99
C ILE A 5 -23.79 11.68 -40.46
N LYS A 6 -24.54 11.05 -39.53
CA LYS A 6 -25.99 11.27 -39.34
C LYS A 6 -26.37 11.02 -37.89
N LEU A 7 -27.11 12.00 -37.35
CA LEU A 7 -27.71 12.14 -36.02
C LEU A 7 -29.21 12.30 -36.27
N VAL A 8 -30.05 11.47 -35.64
CA VAL A 8 -31.53 11.55 -35.56
C VAL A 8 -31.87 10.66 -34.33
N LEU A 9 -32.32 11.12 -33.14
CA LEU A 9 -33.40 12.01 -32.69
C LEU A 9 -34.81 11.55 -33.09
N GLU A 10 -35.53 10.94 -32.14
CA GLU A 10 -36.99 10.95 -31.90
C GLU A 10 -37.25 9.90 -30.78
N THR A 11 -37.83 10.12 -29.59
CA THR A 11 -38.97 10.91 -29.05
C THR A 11 -40.30 10.66 -29.73
N THR A 12 -41.09 9.70 -29.21
CA THR A 12 -42.40 9.89 -28.53
C THR A 12 -43.26 8.63 -28.68
N PHE A 13 -43.84 8.13 -27.57
CA PHE A 13 -45.27 7.81 -27.52
C PHE A 13 -45.76 7.65 -26.07
N MET A 14 -46.81 8.42 -25.77
CA MET A 14 -47.62 8.41 -24.55
C MET A 14 -48.37 7.09 -24.36
N MET A 15 -48.60 6.69 -23.11
CA MET A 15 -49.98 6.49 -22.62
C MET A 15 -50.03 6.28 -21.10
N SER A 16 -50.72 7.22 -20.45
CA SER A 16 -51.24 7.10 -19.10
C SER A 16 -52.25 5.96 -19.01
N ILE A 17 -52.11 5.10 -18.00
CA ILE A 17 -53.23 4.39 -17.39
C ILE A 17 -53.14 4.61 -15.89
N LEU A 18 -54.00 5.50 -15.40
CA LEU A 18 -54.31 5.70 -14.00
C LEU A 18 -55.20 4.52 -13.58
N THR A 19 -54.67 3.58 -12.80
CA THR A 19 -55.48 2.62 -12.04
C THR A 19 -55.20 2.81 -10.55
N LEU A 20 -56.21 3.31 -9.86
CA LEU A 20 -56.30 3.31 -8.40
C LEU A 20 -56.41 1.85 -7.94
N VAL A 21 -55.33 1.31 -7.37
CA VAL A 21 -55.34 0.05 -6.62
C VAL A 21 -55.40 0.41 -5.13
N PRO A 22 -56.31 -0.19 -4.34
CA PRO A 22 -56.39 0.05 -2.91
C PRO A 22 -55.11 -0.41 -2.20
N VAL A 23 -54.55 0.48 -1.39
CA VAL A 23 -53.46 0.20 -0.46
C VAL A 23 -53.97 -0.80 0.59
N VAL A 24 -53.66 -2.08 0.38
CA VAL A 24 -53.69 -3.06 1.46
C VAL A 24 -52.42 -2.85 2.28
N SER A 25 -52.61 -2.37 3.50
CA SER A 25 -51.57 -2.23 4.51
C SER A 25 -51.05 -3.63 4.89
N GLN A 26 -49.93 -4.03 4.30
CA GLN A 26 -49.07 -5.07 4.88
C GLN A 26 -47.91 -4.38 5.56
N ALA A 27 -47.98 -4.34 6.89
CA ALA A 27 -46.85 -4.09 7.76
C ALA A 27 -45.84 -5.24 7.60
N HIS A 28 -44.91 -5.07 6.66
CA HIS A 28 -43.62 -5.74 6.74
C HIS A 28 -42.65 -4.78 7.39
N ALA A 29 -42.25 -5.13 8.61
CA ALA A 29 -41.17 -4.48 9.33
C ALA A 29 -39.91 -4.52 8.46
N LEU A 30 -39.53 -3.39 7.88
CA LEU A 30 -38.19 -3.13 7.39
C LEU A 30 -37.45 -2.37 8.49
N THR A 31 -36.99 -3.13 9.48
CA THR A 31 -35.81 -2.75 10.25
C THR A 31 -34.60 -2.72 9.31
N ASN A 32 -33.74 -1.71 9.52
CA ASN A 32 -32.38 -1.54 8.98
C ASN A 32 -32.24 -0.54 7.81
N MET A 33 -32.41 0.74 8.13
CA MET A 33 -31.55 1.81 7.62
C MET A 33 -30.77 2.39 8.81
N ASP A 34 -29.72 1.70 9.26
CA ASP A 34 -28.79 2.26 10.26
C ASP A 34 -27.38 1.65 10.14
N THR A 35 -26.88 1.47 8.91
CA THR A 35 -25.53 0.94 8.66
C THR A 35 -24.69 1.90 7.81
N ALA A 36 -24.83 3.19 8.07
CA ALA A 36 -23.94 4.23 7.53
C ALA A 36 -23.38 5.17 8.63
N SER A 37 -24.00 5.18 9.81
CA SER A 37 -23.58 6.00 10.96
C SER A 37 -22.41 5.35 11.73
N ASP A 38 -22.38 4.01 11.80
CA ASP A 38 -21.49 3.26 12.70
C ASP A 38 -20.01 3.24 12.24
N GLN A 39 -19.77 3.04 10.94
CA GLN A 39 -18.40 3.00 10.36
C GLN A 39 -17.64 4.33 10.50
N THR A 40 -18.37 5.45 10.58
CA THR A 40 -17.76 6.78 10.69
C THR A 40 -17.37 7.12 12.13
N ALA A 41 -18.09 6.57 13.11
CA ALA A 41 -17.77 6.72 14.54
C ALA A 41 -16.58 5.85 14.93
N GLU A 42 -16.58 4.58 14.51
CA GLU A 42 -15.50 3.62 14.79
C GLU A 42 -14.17 4.10 14.20
N SER A 43 -14.14 4.51 12.94
CA SER A 43 -12.92 5.03 12.28
C SER A 43 -12.34 6.27 12.98
N LYS A 44 -13.20 7.16 13.50
CA LYS A 44 -12.77 8.34 14.28
C LYS A 44 -12.18 7.94 15.62
N THR A 45 -12.76 6.94 16.30
CA THR A 45 -12.22 6.44 17.58
C THR A 45 -10.84 5.80 17.40
N VAL A 46 -10.65 4.96 16.37
CA VAL A 46 -9.34 4.35 16.10
C VAL A 46 -8.28 5.40 15.77
N LEU A 47 -8.61 6.43 14.99
CA LEU A 47 -7.69 7.54 14.70
C LEU A 47 -7.26 8.28 15.99
N ALA A 48 -8.23 8.59 16.86
CA ALA A 48 -7.96 9.28 18.11
C ALA A 48 -7.03 8.46 19.03
N ASP A 49 -7.24 7.15 19.10
CA ASP A 49 -6.40 6.24 19.87
C ASP A 49 -4.97 6.16 19.32
N ARG A 50 -4.80 6.03 18.00
CA ARG A 50 -3.46 6.07 17.37
C ARG A 50 -2.74 7.40 17.64
N ILE A 51 -3.44 8.53 17.58
CA ILE A 51 -2.84 9.85 17.88
C ILE A 51 -2.42 9.92 19.35
N LYS A 52 -3.25 9.41 20.26
CA LYS A 52 -2.96 9.37 21.70
C LYS A 52 -1.72 8.53 21.98
N GLU A 53 -1.61 7.35 21.36
CA GLU A 53 -0.45 6.46 21.47
C GLU A 53 0.83 7.17 21.00
N ARG A 54 0.82 7.74 19.80
CA ARG A 54 1.98 8.49 19.26
C ARG A 54 2.42 9.64 20.16
N LYS A 55 1.46 10.35 20.77
CA LYS A 55 1.76 11.42 21.74
C LYS A 55 2.42 10.86 23.02
N ALA A 56 1.96 9.71 23.50
CA ALA A 56 2.52 9.04 24.68
C ALA A 56 3.93 8.50 24.41
N GLU A 57 4.17 7.92 23.23
CA GLU A 57 5.47 7.41 22.81
C GLU A 57 6.51 8.53 22.66
N LEU A 58 6.15 9.59 21.92
CA LEU A 58 7.11 10.64 21.53
C LEU A 58 7.24 11.75 22.57
N LYS A 59 6.31 11.85 23.53
CA LYS A 59 6.34 12.80 24.67
C LYS A 59 6.64 14.25 24.26
N ILE A 60 6.12 14.67 23.11
CA ILE A 60 6.40 15.98 22.52
C ILE A 60 5.81 17.09 23.39
N LYS A 61 6.66 18.02 23.82
CA LYS A 61 6.25 19.25 24.51
C LYS A 61 6.43 20.42 23.56
N LEU A 62 5.33 21.10 23.25
CA LEU A 62 5.33 22.29 22.39
C LEU A 62 5.11 23.55 23.22
N THR A 63 5.97 24.53 23.03
CA THR A 63 5.75 25.90 23.49
C THR A 63 4.51 26.51 22.84
N THR A 64 3.94 27.56 23.43
CA THR A 64 2.82 28.32 22.85
C THR A 64 3.13 28.86 21.46
N LEU A 65 4.36 29.33 21.24
CA LEU A 65 4.82 29.80 19.94
C LEU A 65 4.84 28.68 18.89
N GLU A 66 5.34 27.50 19.24
CA GLU A 66 5.36 26.34 18.34
C GLU A 66 3.95 25.85 18.00
N GLN A 67 3.05 25.81 18.99
CA GLN A 67 1.65 25.47 18.75
C GLN A 67 1.00 26.45 17.78
N SER A 68 1.18 27.76 17.98
CA SER A 68 0.65 28.80 17.08
C SER A 68 1.18 28.66 15.65
N ARG A 69 2.50 28.43 15.51
CA ARG A 69 3.15 28.19 14.21
C ARG A 69 2.65 26.92 13.52
N LEU A 70 2.40 25.85 14.28
CA LEU A 70 1.85 24.62 13.73
C LEU A 70 0.41 24.83 13.28
N LYS A 71 -0.45 25.43 14.12
CA LYS A 71 -1.85 25.73 13.75
C LYS A 71 -1.95 26.55 12.47
N SER A 72 -1.11 27.57 12.30
CA SER A 72 -1.16 28.43 11.10
C SER A 72 -0.66 27.75 9.83
N LYS A 73 0.21 26.74 9.93
CA LYS A 73 0.80 26.05 8.77
C LYS A 73 0.19 24.69 8.49
N CYS A 74 -0.53 24.09 9.44
CA CYS A 74 -0.87 22.68 9.36
C CYS A 74 -1.82 22.37 8.20
N LYS A 75 -2.77 23.25 7.88
CA LYS A 75 -3.68 23.06 6.72
C LYS A 75 -2.92 23.04 5.39
N ASN A 76 -1.94 23.92 5.20
CA ASN A 76 -1.06 23.88 4.02
C ASN A 76 -0.19 22.61 4.02
N GLY A 77 0.26 22.16 5.19
CA GLY A 77 0.91 20.87 5.37
C GLY A 77 0.02 19.70 4.95
N GLN A 78 -1.27 19.72 5.31
CA GLN A 78 -2.24 18.68 4.97
C GLN A 78 -2.48 18.58 3.45
N VAL A 79 -2.44 19.69 2.71
CA VAL A 79 -2.44 19.65 1.24
C VAL A 79 -1.25 18.84 0.70
N SER A 80 -0.05 19.08 1.25
CA SER A 80 1.14 18.31 0.86
C SER A 80 1.03 16.83 1.24
N VAL A 81 0.45 16.53 2.40
CA VAL A 81 0.19 15.16 2.89
C VAL A 81 -0.79 14.43 1.97
N ASN A 82 -1.87 15.08 1.54
CA ASN A 82 -2.86 14.47 0.66
C ASN A 82 -2.27 14.13 -0.72
N ASN A 83 -1.46 15.03 -1.28
CA ASN A 83 -0.72 14.76 -2.51
C ASN A 83 0.27 13.59 -2.33
N LEU A 84 0.92 13.51 -1.17
CA LEU A 84 1.81 12.41 -0.83
C LEU A 84 1.06 11.08 -0.70
N SER A 85 -0.14 11.07 -0.12
CA SER A 85 -0.97 9.86 0.02
C SER A 85 -1.22 9.17 -1.33
N GLY A 86 -1.60 9.95 -2.36
CA GLY A 86 -1.77 9.43 -3.72
C GLY A 86 -0.48 8.85 -4.31
N ARG A 87 0.67 9.51 -4.08
CA ARG A 87 1.98 9.02 -4.53
C ARG A 87 2.40 7.72 -3.82
N ILE A 88 2.09 7.58 -2.53
CA ILE A 88 2.37 6.37 -1.75
C ILE A 88 1.61 5.18 -2.33
N GLN A 89 0.35 5.35 -2.72
CA GLN A 89 -0.43 4.28 -3.33
C GLN A 89 0.22 3.77 -4.62
N GLY A 90 0.64 4.67 -5.51
CA GLY A 90 1.36 4.31 -6.74
C GLY A 90 2.71 3.60 -6.45
N LEU A 91 3.45 4.10 -5.46
CA LEU A 91 4.71 3.50 -5.03
C LEU A 91 4.51 2.08 -4.46
N GLN A 92 3.49 1.89 -3.62
CA GLN A 92 3.14 0.60 -3.03
C GLN A 92 2.86 -0.42 -4.14
N THR A 93 1.97 -0.09 -5.08
CA THR A 93 1.63 -0.98 -6.21
C THR A 93 2.87 -1.33 -7.02
N SER A 94 3.66 -0.34 -7.42
CA SER A 94 4.87 -0.57 -8.21
C SER A 94 5.88 -1.47 -7.49
N ARG A 95 6.15 -1.21 -6.20
CA ARG A 95 7.11 -1.99 -5.42
C ARG A 95 6.63 -3.42 -5.16
N ASN A 96 5.36 -3.60 -4.84
CA ASN A 96 4.78 -4.94 -4.68
C ASN A 96 4.93 -5.75 -5.96
N ASN A 97 4.57 -5.18 -7.11
CA ASN A 97 4.70 -5.88 -8.39
C ASN A 97 6.15 -6.29 -8.70
N ILE A 98 7.12 -5.41 -8.42
CA ILE A 98 8.55 -5.71 -8.62
C ILE A 98 8.98 -6.88 -7.74
N TYR A 99 8.65 -6.84 -6.45
CA TYR A 99 9.06 -7.86 -5.48
C TYR A 99 8.35 -9.20 -5.70
N ASP A 100 7.06 -9.18 -6.01
CA ASP A 100 6.30 -10.38 -6.31
C ASP A 100 6.81 -11.04 -7.60
N ASN A 101 7.06 -10.25 -8.65
CA ASN A 101 7.66 -10.78 -9.88
C ASN A 101 9.06 -11.36 -9.63
N LEU A 102 9.92 -10.67 -8.87
CA LEU A 102 11.26 -11.18 -8.55
C LEU A 102 11.20 -12.52 -7.82
N THR A 103 10.39 -12.63 -6.76
CA THR A 103 10.27 -13.88 -5.98
C THR A 103 9.67 -15.00 -6.80
N ASN A 104 8.71 -14.71 -7.69
CA ASN A 104 8.14 -15.67 -8.61
C ASN A 104 9.18 -16.18 -9.62
N GLN A 105 9.98 -15.29 -10.20
CA GLN A 105 11.05 -15.67 -11.13
C GLN A 105 12.10 -16.55 -10.45
N LEU A 106 12.54 -16.19 -9.25
CA LEU A 106 13.51 -16.98 -8.48
C LEU A 106 12.95 -18.36 -8.10
N THR A 107 11.67 -18.42 -7.69
CA THR A 107 11.02 -19.70 -7.35
C THR A 107 10.92 -20.60 -8.58
N LYS A 108 10.51 -20.06 -9.73
CA LYS A 108 10.48 -20.81 -11.00
C LYS A 108 11.86 -21.30 -11.42
N LEU A 109 12.89 -20.47 -11.21
CA LEU A 109 14.27 -20.85 -11.50
C LEU A 109 14.72 -22.02 -10.63
N VAL A 110 14.49 -21.96 -9.32
CA VAL A 110 14.80 -23.07 -8.40
C VAL A 110 14.12 -24.36 -8.83
N THR A 111 12.83 -24.32 -9.20
CA THR A 111 12.13 -25.52 -9.70
C THR A 111 12.87 -26.12 -10.90
N LYS A 112 13.18 -25.31 -11.90
CA LYS A 112 13.92 -25.77 -13.08
C LYS A 112 15.30 -26.34 -12.72
N LEU A 113 16.04 -25.68 -11.82
CA LEU A 113 17.34 -26.15 -11.39
C LEU A 113 17.24 -27.54 -10.73
N LYS A 114 16.25 -27.75 -9.87
CA LYS A 114 15.98 -29.04 -9.22
C LYS A 114 15.57 -30.12 -10.23
N ASP A 115 14.73 -29.79 -11.20
CA ASP A 115 14.34 -30.71 -12.28
C ASP A 115 15.54 -31.19 -13.11
N HIS A 116 16.61 -30.39 -13.16
CA HIS A 116 17.89 -30.71 -13.79
C HIS A 116 18.96 -31.22 -12.81
N ASN A 117 18.59 -31.63 -11.60
CA ASN A 117 19.49 -32.12 -10.54
C ASN A 117 20.61 -31.15 -10.14
N VAL A 118 20.38 -29.84 -10.28
CA VAL A 118 21.31 -28.80 -9.83
C VAL A 118 21.09 -28.51 -8.35
N ASP A 119 22.17 -28.42 -7.59
CA ASP A 119 22.11 -28.07 -6.17
C ASP A 119 21.61 -26.63 -5.98
N THR A 120 20.60 -26.50 -5.11
CA THR A 120 19.93 -25.23 -4.76
C THR A 120 19.98 -24.95 -3.26
N THR A 121 20.73 -25.74 -2.48
CA THR A 121 20.87 -25.62 -1.01
C THR A 121 21.27 -24.22 -0.55
N THR A 122 22.02 -23.48 -1.37
CA THR A 122 22.39 -22.08 -1.08
C THR A 122 21.31 -21.09 -1.52
N LEU A 123 20.67 -21.31 -2.67
CA LEU A 123 19.72 -20.35 -3.25
C LEU A 123 18.36 -20.37 -2.54
N ASP A 124 17.89 -21.54 -2.10
CA ASP A 124 16.62 -21.72 -1.38
C ASP A 124 16.50 -20.86 -0.11
N PRO A 125 17.45 -20.93 0.85
CA PRO A 125 17.39 -20.10 2.06
C PRO A 125 17.54 -18.61 1.75
N GLN A 126 18.26 -18.25 0.67
CA GLN A 126 18.37 -16.85 0.25
C GLN A 126 17.03 -16.30 -0.24
N ILE A 127 16.28 -17.07 -1.02
CA ILE A 127 14.94 -16.69 -1.47
C ILE A 127 13.99 -16.54 -0.27
N THR A 128 14.06 -17.44 0.70
CA THR A 128 13.26 -17.35 1.94
C THR A 128 13.60 -16.08 2.72
N THR A 129 14.88 -15.75 2.85
CA THR A 129 15.34 -14.51 3.50
C THR A 129 14.82 -13.28 2.77
N LEU A 130 14.96 -13.24 1.43
CA LEU A 130 14.44 -12.14 0.61
C LEU A 130 12.92 -11.97 0.78
N LYS A 131 12.15 -13.07 0.81
CA LYS A 131 10.69 -13.03 1.08
C LYS A 131 10.40 -12.40 2.44
N GLY A 132 11.15 -12.75 3.49
CA GLY A 132 11.03 -12.13 4.80
C GLY A 132 11.30 -10.62 4.81
N MET A 133 12.35 -10.18 4.10
CA MET A 133 12.66 -8.75 3.94
C MET A 133 11.53 -8.01 3.19
N ILE A 134 10.98 -8.62 2.14
CA ILE A 134 9.84 -8.06 1.39
C ILE A 134 8.59 -7.96 2.26
N THR A 135 8.30 -8.98 3.09
CA THR A 135 7.19 -8.92 4.04
C THR A 135 7.36 -7.78 5.03
N THR A 136 8.56 -7.57 5.56
CA THR A 136 8.88 -6.45 6.45
C THR A 136 8.61 -5.10 5.76
N PHE A 137 9.14 -4.92 4.54
CA PHE A 137 8.87 -3.73 3.71
C PHE A 137 7.37 -3.49 3.49
N LYS A 138 6.59 -4.54 3.21
CA LYS A 138 5.13 -4.43 2.99
C LYS A 138 4.40 -3.98 4.25
N THR A 139 4.77 -4.51 5.40
CA THR A 139 4.24 -4.10 6.71
C THR A 139 4.57 -2.64 7.00
N ASP A 140 5.83 -2.23 6.81
CA ASP A 140 6.27 -0.86 7.08
C ASP A 140 5.67 0.16 6.10
N MET A 141 5.45 -0.25 4.84
CA MET A 141 4.69 0.54 3.86
C MET A 141 3.25 0.77 4.31
N ALA A 142 2.58 -0.27 4.84
CA ALA A 142 1.21 -0.15 5.33
C ALA A 142 1.12 0.80 6.53
N ALA A 143 2.03 0.67 7.50
CA ALA A 143 2.12 1.56 8.66
C ALA A 143 2.41 3.02 8.26
N TYR A 144 3.32 3.23 7.31
CA TYR A 144 3.61 4.56 6.77
C TYR A 144 2.38 5.17 6.06
N LYS A 145 1.70 4.38 5.23
CA LYS A 145 0.48 4.81 4.54
C LYS A 145 -0.62 5.20 5.53
N GLU A 146 -0.84 4.41 6.58
CA GLU A 146 -1.80 4.71 7.64
C GLU A 146 -1.46 6.03 8.33
N THR A 147 -0.20 6.20 8.74
CA THR A 147 0.23 7.43 9.42
C THR A 147 0.07 8.67 8.52
N VAL A 148 0.32 8.55 7.22
CA VAL A 148 0.10 9.64 6.25
C VAL A 148 -1.39 9.91 6.04
N ALA A 149 -2.24 8.87 6.03
CA ALA A 149 -3.69 9.05 5.97
C ALA A 149 -4.22 9.78 7.21
N ASP A 150 -3.77 9.38 8.41
CA ASP A 150 -4.12 10.04 9.68
C ASP A 150 -3.77 11.52 9.68
N LEU A 151 -2.58 11.88 9.18
CA LEU A 151 -2.15 13.27 9.04
C LEU A 151 -3.08 14.07 8.12
N GLY A 152 -3.65 13.45 7.09
CA GLY A 152 -4.56 14.08 6.14
C GLY A 152 -5.98 14.28 6.69
N THR A 153 -6.42 13.41 7.61
CA THR A 153 -7.80 13.40 8.12
C THR A 153 -7.98 14.11 9.46
N MET A 154 -6.95 14.17 10.30
CA MET A 154 -7.05 14.78 11.63
C MET A 154 -7.30 16.29 11.61
N ASP A 155 -7.94 16.83 12.65
CA ASP A 155 -7.98 18.28 12.83
C ASP A 155 -6.69 18.81 13.47
N CYS A 156 -5.74 19.11 12.61
CA CYS A 156 -4.42 19.61 13.01
C CYS A 156 -4.45 20.94 13.77
N ALA A 157 -5.50 21.76 13.61
CA ALA A 157 -5.61 23.04 14.30
C ALA A 157 -6.09 22.87 15.75
N ALA A 158 -6.96 21.88 15.98
CA ALA A 158 -7.42 21.49 17.31
C ALA A 158 -6.34 20.74 18.11
N ASP A 159 -5.55 19.87 17.47
CA ASP A 159 -4.47 19.11 18.13
C ASP A 159 -3.10 19.27 17.45
N PRO A 160 -2.41 20.42 17.64
CA PRO A 160 -1.08 20.64 17.06
C PRO A 160 -0.02 19.68 17.61
N THR A 161 -0.15 19.22 18.86
CA THR A 161 0.75 18.24 19.45
C THR A 161 0.56 16.87 18.79
N GLY A 162 -0.68 16.43 18.60
CA GLY A 162 -0.98 15.20 17.86
C GLY A 162 -0.53 15.25 16.41
N PHE A 163 -0.68 16.41 15.76
CA PHE A 163 -0.20 16.60 14.38
C PHE A 163 1.32 16.47 14.31
N LYS A 164 2.03 17.12 15.23
CA LYS A 164 3.50 17.01 15.31
C LYS A 164 3.94 15.58 15.61
N ALA A 165 3.28 14.88 16.54
CA ALA A 165 3.58 13.48 16.85
C ALA A 165 3.40 12.58 15.63
N SER A 166 2.24 12.64 14.96
CA SER A 166 1.98 11.88 13.74
C SER A 166 2.96 12.22 12.61
N LEU A 167 3.42 13.47 12.51
CA LEU A 167 4.41 13.88 11.51
C LEU A 167 5.78 13.26 11.79
N GLU A 168 6.23 13.20 13.05
CA GLU A 168 7.48 12.52 13.39
C GLU A 168 7.37 11.01 13.19
N THR A 169 6.24 10.40 13.57
CA THR A 169 5.97 8.98 13.28
C THR A 169 6.06 8.71 11.77
N ALA A 170 5.44 9.55 10.94
CA ALA A 170 5.51 9.40 9.48
C ALA A 170 6.95 9.50 8.95
N ARG A 171 7.78 10.38 9.53
CA ARG A 171 9.20 10.48 9.14
C ARG A 171 10.00 9.25 9.52
N VAL A 172 9.79 8.72 10.72
CA VAL A 172 10.43 7.47 11.17
C VAL A 172 10.03 6.30 10.29
N SER A 173 8.73 6.11 10.04
CA SER A 173 8.23 5.04 9.17
C SER A 173 8.75 5.18 7.73
N ARG A 174 8.85 6.41 7.20
CA ARG A 174 9.46 6.65 5.88
C ARG A 174 10.94 6.27 5.85
N ALA A 175 11.69 6.61 6.90
CA ALA A 175 13.11 6.29 7.00
C ALA A 175 13.33 4.77 7.06
N LYS A 176 12.50 4.06 7.84
CA LYS A 176 12.49 2.61 7.91
C LYS A 176 12.22 1.98 6.54
N LEU A 177 11.17 2.43 5.85
CA LEU A 177 10.83 1.95 4.51
C LEU A 177 11.96 2.17 3.48
N ALA A 178 12.66 3.31 3.57
CA ALA A 178 13.80 3.59 2.70
C ALA A 178 14.97 2.64 3.00
N LYS A 179 15.21 2.32 4.28
CA LYS A 179 16.20 1.35 4.72
C LYS A 179 15.86 -0.05 4.23
N ASP A 180 14.62 -0.52 4.40
CA ASP A 180 14.19 -1.83 3.93
C ASP A 180 14.40 -2.00 2.42
N ALA A 181 14.03 -0.98 1.63
CA ALA A 181 14.24 -1.00 0.18
C ALA A 181 15.73 -1.06 -0.20
N ALA A 182 16.58 -0.34 0.54
CA ALA A 182 18.03 -0.36 0.35
C ALA A 182 18.61 -1.74 0.72
N ASP A 183 18.16 -2.32 1.82
CA ASP A 183 18.62 -3.63 2.29
C ASP A 183 18.22 -4.74 1.31
N ILE A 184 16.97 -4.73 0.82
CA ILE A 184 16.54 -5.66 -0.23
C ILE A 184 17.43 -5.55 -1.47
N LYS A 185 17.72 -4.32 -1.92
CA LYS A 185 18.61 -4.10 -3.07
C LYS A 185 20.01 -4.63 -2.82
N THR A 186 20.57 -4.36 -1.64
CA THR A 186 21.89 -4.83 -1.22
C THR A 186 21.92 -6.35 -1.17
N TYR A 187 20.91 -6.99 -0.59
CA TYR A 187 20.81 -8.44 -0.50
C TYR A 187 20.73 -9.11 -1.89
N ILE A 188 19.92 -8.55 -2.79
CA ILE A 188 19.83 -9.05 -4.16
C ILE A 188 21.19 -8.97 -4.87
N ASN A 189 21.89 -7.85 -4.74
CA ASN A 189 23.14 -7.62 -5.46
C ASN A 189 24.35 -8.32 -4.83
N GLY A 190 24.41 -8.38 -3.50
CA GLY A 190 25.54 -8.91 -2.73
C GLY A 190 25.40 -10.39 -2.38
N THR A 191 24.21 -10.97 -2.48
CA THR A 191 23.95 -12.36 -2.06
C THR A 191 23.35 -13.19 -3.19
N ILE A 192 22.15 -12.83 -3.67
CA ILE A 192 21.45 -13.65 -4.67
C ILE A 192 22.18 -13.66 -6.01
N LYS A 193 22.55 -12.49 -6.56
CA LYS A 193 23.21 -12.42 -7.87
C LYS A 193 24.52 -13.21 -7.92
N PRO A 194 25.45 -13.10 -6.95
CA PRO A 194 26.64 -13.95 -6.91
C PRO A 194 26.33 -15.45 -6.95
N THR A 195 25.35 -15.92 -6.16
CA THR A 195 24.93 -17.33 -6.18
C THR A 195 24.39 -17.74 -7.54
N LEU A 196 23.59 -16.90 -8.20
CA LEU A 196 23.12 -17.18 -9.57
C LEU A 196 24.26 -17.25 -10.60
N VAL A 197 25.31 -16.43 -10.44
CA VAL A 197 26.51 -16.49 -11.29
C VAL A 197 27.25 -17.82 -11.07
N GLN A 198 27.41 -18.26 -9.83
CA GLN A 198 28.06 -19.54 -9.51
C GLN A 198 27.29 -20.73 -10.09
N ILE A 199 25.96 -20.76 -9.93
CA ILE A 199 25.11 -21.80 -10.52
C ILE A 199 25.26 -21.83 -12.05
N ARG A 200 25.27 -20.66 -12.70
CA ARG A 200 25.50 -20.59 -14.14
C ARG A 200 26.86 -21.17 -14.54
N MET A 201 27.93 -20.87 -13.79
CA MET A 201 29.26 -21.42 -14.06
C MET A 201 29.31 -22.95 -13.91
N GLN A 202 28.62 -23.50 -12.91
CA GLN A 202 28.51 -24.96 -12.72
C GLN A 202 27.79 -25.64 -13.88
N LEU A 203 26.73 -25.01 -14.41
CA LEU A 203 26.03 -25.51 -15.58
C LEU A 203 26.90 -25.50 -16.84
N SER A 204 27.59 -24.38 -17.11
CA SER A 204 28.46 -24.27 -18.29
C SER A 204 29.70 -25.17 -18.26
N THR A 205 30.15 -25.59 -17.08
CA THR A 205 31.26 -26.56 -16.94
C THR A 205 30.76 -28.00 -17.10
N THR A 206 29.56 -28.30 -16.61
CA THR A 206 28.91 -29.61 -16.78
C THR A 206 28.57 -29.91 -18.23
N GLU A 207 28.10 -28.92 -19.00
CA GLU A 207 27.82 -29.07 -20.43
C GLU A 207 29.08 -29.41 -21.24
N LYS A 208 30.20 -28.73 -20.97
CA LYS A 208 31.48 -28.99 -21.65
C LYS A 208 32.06 -30.37 -21.34
N HIS A 209 31.77 -30.94 -20.17
CA HIS A 209 32.24 -32.29 -19.85
C HIS A 209 31.46 -33.37 -20.60
N LYS A 210 30.15 -33.18 -20.83
CA LYS A 210 29.30 -34.13 -21.56
C LYS A 210 29.52 -34.15 -23.08
N GLU A 211 30.10 -33.10 -23.65
CA GLU A 211 30.46 -33.07 -25.09
C GLU A 211 31.81 -33.75 -25.40
N ASN A 212 32.61 -34.06 -24.38
CA ASN A 212 33.94 -34.67 -24.52
C ASN A 212 34.00 -36.14 -24.09
N GLU A 213 32.86 -36.75 -23.75
CA GLU A 213 32.66 -38.20 -23.52
C GLU A 213 31.86 -38.80 -24.69
#